data_AF-A0A7W1TNA9-F1
#
_entry.id   AF-A0A7W1TNA9-F1
#
_cell.length_a   1.000
_cell.length_b   1.000
_cell.length_c   1.000
_cell.angle_alpha   90.00
_cell.angle_beta   90.00
_cell.angle_gamma   90.00
#
_symmetry.space_group_name_H-M   'P 1'
#
loop_
_entity.id
_entity.type
_entity.pdbx_description
1 polymer ?
#
loop_
_entity_poly.entity_id
_entity_poly.type
_entity_poly.pdbx_seq_one_letter_code
_entity_poly.pdbx_strand_id
1 'polypeptide(L)'
;MLDLSVAERRPAPSLLGAILLLLLTYVDRWITGIVPGIGQWQPTLLYVLTVGLVLVYVLVTWSTDPSASTSMKRRARTRCTMLMTTIIALNVLLPMGFFIHDRLVRGPYPQNVIDWPLQIEAGSNLLLQSKSPYGYDYALTEMKLWSERANFPGNPALHHAIHLPMNFLLAAVVLPVWRALFGWTDARILLIPAYVLVIVFAPRLCDRWEDGHALRIILALNPILVDSFEVGLSDYLLLALLIATFTLRRSGRTRAAAAMLGVAVATRQFSWLLVPAYLAAEWWTLPEQPIRVHVGALTRRVWPLFAVVSAVILPFLLLDGRNFYADVIAFGSGGVTDAYPIGGLNTFGISAFVAFLQQGLGYRFTFPWMLVQLAAVLPVLGYTIVLQCRHNTLRRLVLSYGVVLAIFMFTGRFMHTNYLGFLFAILVLAYFTADTPLNAPRPESTTLGVEHGTTLMTHLTIQGT
;
A
#
# COMPACT_ATOMS: atom_id res chain seq x y z
N MET A 1 -15.58 44.94 -10.03
CA MET A 1 -16.15 43.86 -9.20
C MET A 1 -16.87 42.92 -10.16
N LEU A 2 -16.12 41.97 -10.74
CA LEU A 2 -16.66 40.94 -11.62
C LEU A 2 -16.85 39.69 -10.77
N ASP A 3 -18.11 39.31 -10.59
CA ASP A 3 -18.54 38.13 -9.84
C ASP A 3 -18.12 36.87 -10.63
N LEU A 4 -16.93 36.35 -10.32
CA LEU A 4 -16.41 35.08 -10.83
C LEU A 4 -16.95 33.90 -10.01
N SER A 5 -18.22 33.92 -9.63
CA SER A 5 -18.94 32.73 -9.16
C SER A 5 -19.43 31.87 -10.32
N VAL A 6 -18.57 31.64 -11.32
CA VAL A 6 -18.72 30.45 -12.16
C VAL A 6 -18.32 29.29 -11.26
N ALA A 7 -19.31 28.74 -10.55
CA ALA A 7 -19.21 27.43 -9.95
C ALA A 7 -18.73 26.49 -11.07
N GLU A 8 -17.43 26.16 -11.05
CA GLU A 8 -16.83 25.19 -11.94
C GLU A 8 -17.68 23.93 -11.84
N ARG A 9 -18.57 23.74 -12.81
CA ARG A 9 -19.27 22.48 -13.04
C ARG A 9 -18.20 21.52 -13.51
N ARG A 10 -17.43 20.98 -12.56
CA ARG A 10 -16.55 19.84 -12.82
C ARG A 10 -17.42 18.78 -13.51
N PRO A 11 -16.93 18.17 -14.60
CA PRO A 11 -17.69 17.23 -15.40
C PRO A 11 -18.37 16.20 -14.52
N ALA A 12 -19.56 15.74 -14.94
CA ALA A 12 -20.32 14.74 -14.20
C ALA A 12 -19.36 13.59 -13.78
N PRO A 13 -19.22 13.35 -12.46
CA PRO A 13 -18.10 12.58 -11.88
C PRO A 13 -18.00 11.12 -12.34
N SER A 14 -19.03 10.64 -13.04
CA SER A 14 -19.04 9.36 -13.72
C SER A 14 -18.19 9.25 -14.97
N LEU A 15 -18.03 10.35 -15.71
CA LEU A 15 -17.24 10.35 -16.94
C LEU A 15 -15.76 10.12 -16.64
N LEU A 16 -15.26 10.72 -15.55
CA LEU A 16 -13.90 10.48 -15.07
C LEU A 16 -13.70 9.00 -14.69
N GLY A 17 -14.63 8.41 -13.93
CA GLY A 17 -14.54 6.99 -13.57
C GLY A 17 -14.54 6.06 -14.79
N ALA A 18 -15.38 6.34 -15.78
CA ALA A 18 -15.41 5.57 -17.03
C ALA A 18 -14.13 5.72 -17.85
N ILE A 19 -13.61 6.95 -18.00
CA ILE A 19 -12.35 7.23 -18.68
C ILE A 19 -11.20 6.51 -17.98
N LEU A 20 -11.14 6.57 -16.64
CA LEU A 20 -10.12 5.88 -15.85
C LEU A 20 -10.23 4.36 -16.00
N LEU A 21 -11.42 3.77 -15.93
CA LEU A 21 -11.60 2.34 -16.14
C LEU A 21 -11.13 1.92 -17.53
N LEU A 22 -11.52 2.66 -18.58
CA LEU A 22 -11.13 2.34 -19.95
C LEU A 22 -9.63 2.47 -20.18
N LEU A 23 -9.04 3.60 -19.76
CA LEU A 23 -7.61 3.86 -19.92
C LEU A 23 -6.75 2.90 -19.11
N LEU A 24 -7.05 2.73 -17.81
CA LEU A 24 -6.21 1.93 -16.93
C LEU A 24 -6.32 0.45 -17.25
N THR A 25 -7.52 -0.06 -17.56
CA THR A 25 -7.67 -1.45 -18.03
C THR A 25 -6.90 -1.66 -19.33
N TYR A 26 -6.97 -0.72 -20.28
CA TYR A 26 -6.27 -0.84 -21.54
C TYR A 26 -4.75 -0.85 -21.37
N VAL A 27 -4.21 0.07 -20.55
CA VAL A 27 -2.76 0.15 -20.28
C VAL A 27 -2.27 -1.08 -19.53
N ASP A 28 -3.01 -1.52 -18.50
CA ASP A 28 -2.72 -2.74 -17.74
C ASP A 28 -2.62 -3.94 -18.69
N ARG A 29 -3.59 -4.10 -19.60
CA ARG A 29 -3.60 -5.19 -20.58
C ARG A 29 -2.53 -5.10 -21.68
N TRP A 30 -2.14 -3.88 -22.06
CA TRP A 30 -1.02 -3.68 -22.99
C TRP A 30 0.30 -4.16 -22.38
N ILE A 31 0.42 -4.07 -21.05
CA ILE A 31 1.58 -4.56 -20.29
C ILE A 31 1.45 -6.08 -20.03
N THR A 32 0.25 -6.60 -19.74
CA THR A 32 0.01 -8.03 -19.43
C THR A 32 -0.14 -8.93 -20.67
N GLY A 33 0.43 -8.60 -21.83
CA GLY A 33 0.38 -9.43 -23.05
C GLY A 33 1.04 -10.81 -22.96
N ILE A 34 1.33 -11.30 -21.74
CA ILE A 34 2.26 -12.39 -21.43
C ILE A 34 1.61 -13.43 -20.48
N VAL A 35 0.33 -13.31 -20.08
CA VAL A 35 -0.28 -14.26 -19.10
C VAL A 35 -0.11 -15.72 -19.56
N PRO A 36 0.69 -16.55 -18.85
CA PRO A 36 1.03 -17.91 -19.26
C PRO A 36 -0.20 -18.83 -19.28
N GLY A 37 -0.21 -19.78 -20.23
CA GLY A 37 -1.24 -20.82 -20.28
C GLY A 37 -2.58 -20.38 -20.87
N ILE A 38 -2.69 -19.12 -21.28
CA ILE A 38 -3.87 -18.59 -21.96
C ILE A 38 -3.66 -18.66 -23.48
N GLY A 39 -4.43 -19.50 -24.18
CA GLY A 39 -4.41 -19.61 -25.65
C GLY A 39 -4.92 -18.32 -26.31
N GLN A 40 -4.58 -18.08 -27.59
CA GLN A 40 -4.77 -16.79 -28.28
C GLN A 40 -6.19 -16.16 -28.18
N TRP A 41 -7.23 -16.95 -27.95
CA TRP A 41 -8.63 -16.49 -27.91
C TRP A 41 -9.16 -16.11 -26.51
N GLN A 42 -8.55 -16.63 -25.45
CA GLN A 42 -9.00 -16.42 -24.08
C GLN A 42 -8.73 -14.98 -23.56
N PRO A 43 -7.63 -14.27 -23.92
CA PRO A 43 -7.47 -12.86 -23.58
C PRO A 43 -8.54 -12.01 -24.27
N THR A 44 -8.91 -12.38 -25.51
CA THR A 44 -9.95 -11.73 -26.31
C THR A 44 -11.31 -11.77 -25.64
N LEU A 45 -11.72 -12.92 -25.09
CA LEU A 45 -12.96 -13.00 -24.32
C LEU A 45 -12.93 -12.07 -23.10
N LEU A 46 -11.82 -12.06 -22.36
CA LEU A 46 -11.65 -11.20 -21.20
C LEU A 46 -11.63 -9.70 -21.59
N TYR A 47 -11.16 -9.36 -22.80
CA TYR A 47 -11.26 -8.01 -23.36
C TYR A 47 -12.72 -7.64 -23.66
N VAL A 48 -13.43 -8.48 -24.40
CA VAL A 48 -14.83 -8.24 -24.77
C VAL A 48 -15.69 -8.07 -23.53
N LEU A 49 -15.53 -8.94 -22.52
CA LEU A 49 -16.23 -8.84 -21.25
C LEU A 49 -15.92 -7.54 -20.51
N THR A 50 -14.64 -7.17 -20.42
CA THR A 50 -14.26 -5.95 -19.72
C THR A 50 -14.79 -4.70 -20.41
N VAL A 51 -14.64 -4.61 -21.74
CA VAL A 51 -15.19 -3.51 -22.54
C VAL A 51 -16.71 -3.45 -22.40
N GLY A 52 -17.40 -4.59 -22.49
CA GLY A 52 -18.84 -4.67 -22.26
C GLY A 52 -19.26 -4.15 -20.89
N LEU A 53 -18.54 -4.52 -19.83
CA LEU A 53 -18.79 -4.03 -18.47
C LEU A 53 -18.52 -2.53 -18.32
N VAL A 54 -17.47 -2.00 -18.97
CA VAL A 54 -17.18 -0.56 -18.99
C VAL A 54 -18.27 0.20 -19.73
N LEU A 55 -18.79 -0.32 -20.84
CA LEU A 55 -19.92 0.27 -21.56
C LEU A 55 -21.18 0.28 -20.70
N VAL A 56 -21.48 -0.81 -19.99
CA VAL A 56 -22.61 -0.86 -19.04
C VAL A 56 -22.39 0.13 -17.89
N TYR A 57 -21.16 0.26 -17.39
CA TYR A 57 -20.81 1.26 -16.37
C TYR A 57 -21.10 2.69 -16.89
N VAL A 58 -20.66 3.02 -18.11
CA VAL A 58 -20.96 4.30 -18.77
C VAL A 58 -22.47 4.52 -18.87
N LEU A 59 -23.23 3.52 -19.35
CA LEU A 59 -24.69 3.63 -19.50
C LEU A 59 -25.41 3.85 -18.16
N VAL A 60 -25.04 3.11 -17.11
CA VAL A 60 -25.61 3.30 -15.75
C VAL A 60 -25.34 4.70 -15.26
N THR A 61 -24.13 5.21 -15.52
CA THR A 61 -23.79 6.54 -15.06
C THR A 61 -24.43 7.67 -15.86
N TRP A 62 -24.53 7.53 -17.18
CA TRP A 62 -25.19 8.49 -18.06
C TRP A 62 -26.68 8.59 -17.74
N SER A 63 -27.33 7.44 -17.53
CA SER A 63 -28.77 7.37 -17.25
C SER A 63 -29.17 7.88 -15.86
N THR A 64 -28.20 8.22 -15.00
CA THR A 64 -28.50 8.74 -13.66
C THR A 64 -28.70 10.26 -13.73
N ASP A 65 -29.96 10.69 -13.71
CA ASP A 65 -30.33 12.11 -13.70
C ASP A 65 -29.73 12.85 -12.47
N PRO A 66 -29.02 13.98 -12.66
CA PRO A 66 -28.54 14.82 -11.56
C PRO A 66 -29.64 15.28 -10.58
N SER A 67 -30.88 15.43 -11.06
CA SER A 67 -32.05 15.80 -10.27
C SER A 67 -32.73 14.60 -9.58
N ALA A 68 -32.24 13.37 -9.82
CA ALA A 68 -32.83 12.16 -9.27
C ALA A 68 -32.84 12.16 -7.73
N SER A 69 -33.83 11.45 -7.19
CA SER A 69 -33.98 11.23 -5.74
C SER A 69 -32.76 10.55 -5.12
N THR A 70 -32.58 10.75 -3.80
CA THR A 70 -31.46 10.18 -3.04
C THR A 70 -31.39 8.65 -3.14
N SER A 71 -32.54 7.96 -3.19
CA SER A 71 -32.61 6.50 -3.32
C SER A 71 -32.12 6.02 -4.70
N MET A 72 -32.47 6.74 -5.77
CA MET A 72 -31.99 6.46 -7.13
C MET A 72 -30.48 6.65 -7.24
N LYS A 73 -29.94 7.76 -6.70
CA LYS A 73 -28.50 8.03 -6.64
C LYS A 73 -27.75 6.93 -5.88
N ARG A 74 -28.28 6.46 -4.76
CA ARG A 74 -27.69 5.35 -3.99
C ARG A 74 -27.68 4.04 -4.78
N ARG A 75 -28.77 3.71 -5.49
CA ARG A 75 -28.83 2.54 -6.38
C ARG A 75 -27.80 2.62 -7.51
N ALA A 76 -27.69 3.76 -8.18
CA ALA A 76 -26.70 3.98 -9.23
C ALA A 76 -25.26 3.80 -8.71
N ARG A 77 -24.92 4.43 -7.58
CA ARG A 77 -23.61 4.28 -6.93
C ARG A 77 -23.27 2.83 -6.57
N THR A 78 -24.28 2.08 -6.10
CA THR A 78 -24.13 0.65 -5.78
C THR A 78 -23.84 -0.16 -7.04
N ARG A 79 -24.61 0.06 -8.11
CA ARG A 79 -24.40 -0.60 -9.41
C ARG A 79 -23.02 -0.28 -10.00
N CYS A 80 -22.60 0.99 -9.98
CA CYS A 80 -21.27 1.41 -10.42
C CYS A 80 -20.17 0.72 -9.62
N THR A 81 -20.33 0.63 -8.30
CA THR A 81 -19.39 -0.08 -7.43
C THR A 81 -19.33 -1.57 -7.74
N MET A 82 -20.47 -2.22 -7.98
CA MET A 82 -20.52 -3.63 -8.36
C MET A 82 -19.81 -3.86 -9.70
N LEU A 83 -20.15 -3.11 -10.75
CA LEU A 83 -19.53 -3.21 -12.07
C LEU A 83 -18.02 -2.99 -12.01
N MET A 84 -17.58 -1.94 -11.32
CA MET A 84 -16.15 -1.67 -11.10
C MET A 84 -15.46 -2.83 -10.37
N THR A 85 -16.10 -3.43 -9.36
CA THR A 85 -15.51 -4.54 -8.60
C THR A 85 -15.37 -5.77 -9.49
N THR A 86 -16.35 -6.04 -10.33
CA THR A 86 -16.29 -7.12 -11.33
C THR A 86 -15.18 -6.86 -12.34
N ILE A 87 -15.04 -5.64 -12.86
CA ILE A 87 -13.95 -5.27 -13.78
C ILE A 87 -12.59 -5.52 -13.11
N ILE A 88 -12.40 -5.04 -11.88
CA ILE A 88 -11.16 -5.25 -11.12
C ILE A 88 -10.89 -6.75 -10.88
N ALA A 89 -11.90 -7.52 -10.48
CA ALA A 89 -11.73 -8.95 -10.24
C ALA A 89 -11.31 -9.69 -11.52
N LEU A 90 -11.88 -9.32 -12.68
CA LEU A 90 -11.53 -9.89 -13.97
C LEU A 90 -10.13 -9.50 -14.47
N ASN A 91 -9.65 -8.29 -14.13
CA ASN A 91 -8.38 -7.78 -14.64
C ASN A 91 -7.20 -7.99 -13.69
N VAL A 92 -7.42 -8.27 -12.41
CA VAL A 92 -6.34 -8.39 -11.43
C VAL A 92 -6.38 -9.72 -10.68
N LEU A 93 -7.51 -10.04 -10.05
CA LEU A 93 -7.61 -11.23 -9.21
C LEU A 93 -7.64 -12.52 -10.04
N LEU A 94 -8.30 -12.49 -11.20
CA LEU A 94 -8.35 -13.65 -12.09
C LEU A 94 -6.98 -13.97 -12.72
N PRO A 95 -6.23 -13.01 -13.31
CA PRO A 95 -4.87 -13.27 -13.78
C PRO A 95 -3.93 -13.75 -12.68
N MET A 96 -3.97 -13.12 -11.49
CA MET A 96 -3.23 -13.61 -10.32
C MET A 96 -3.55 -15.09 -10.00
N GLY A 97 -4.82 -15.48 -10.06
CA GLY A 97 -5.24 -16.86 -9.92
C GLY A 97 -4.65 -17.79 -10.99
N PHE A 98 -4.56 -17.34 -12.24
CA PHE A 98 -3.89 -18.10 -13.31
C PHE A 98 -2.39 -18.24 -13.07
N PHE A 99 -1.70 -17.19 -12.63
CA PHE A 99 -0.27 -17.28 -12.29
C PHE A 99 0.00 -18.21 -11.10
N ILE A 100 -0.87 -18.20 -10.08
CA ILE A 100 -0.80 -19.17 -8.97
C ILE A 100 -1.01 -20.59 -9.50
N HIS A 101 -2.06 -20.81 -10.28
CA HIS A 101 -2.35 -22.13 -10.83
C HIS A 101 -1.20 -22.66 -11.70
N ASP A 102 -0.68 -21.82 -12.60
CA ASP A 102 0.40 -22.18 -13.50
C ASP A 102 1.69 -22.52 -12.71
N ARG A 103 2.00 -21.77 -11.64
CA ARG A 103 3.09 -22.12 -10.72
C ARG A 103 2.88 -23.48 -10.07
N LEU A 104 1.68 -23.77 -9.59
CA LEU A 104 1.38 -25.05 -8.94
C LEU A 104 1.52 -26.24 -9.91
N VAL A 105 1.29 -26.04 -11.21
CA VAL A 105 1.39 -27.09 -12.23
C VAL A 105 2.79 -27.24 -12.81
N ARG A 106 3.50 -26.14 -13.08
CA ARG A 106 4.78 -26.13 -13.83
C ARG A 106 6.00 -25.80 -12.97
N GLY A 107 5.79 -25.49 -11.69
CA GLY A 107 6.79 -24.97 -10.77
C GLY A 107 7.08 -23.48 -10.99
N PRO A 108 8.02 -22.91 -10.22
CA PRO A 108 8.33 -21.49 -10.27
C PRO A 108 9.15 -21.14 -11.52
N TYR A 109 8.78 -20.05 -12.19
CA TYR A 109 9.57 -19.46 -13.26
C TYR A 109 9.25 -17.95 -13.40
N PRO A 110 10.10 -17.15 -14.06
CA PRO A 110 10.06 -15.68 -13.96
C PRO A 110 8.72 -15.05 -14.37
N GLN A 111 7.99 -15.68 -15.28
CA GLN A 111 6.72 -15.17 -15.76
C GLN A 111 5.55 -15.48 -14.83
N ASN A 112 5.66 -16.42 -13.88
CA ASN A 112 4.53 -16.79 -13.02
C ASN A 112 4.69 -16.47 -11.54
N VAL A 113 5.90 -16.15 -11.10
CA VAL A 113 6.21 -15.80 -9.72
C VAL A 113 7.53 -15.02 -9.68
N ILE A 114 7.71 -14.19 -8.65
CA ILE A 114 8.98 -13.53 -8.34
C ILE A 114 9.63 -14.14 -7.08
N ASP A 115 10.76 -13.61 -6.65
CA ASP A 115 11.49 -14.06 -5.47
C ASP A 115 10.71 -13.92 -4.14
N TRP A 116 9.95 -12.85 -3.95
CA TRP A 116 9.23 -12.57 -2.69
C TRP A 116 8.38 -13.75 -2.21
N PRO A 117 7.42 -14.32 -2.98
CA PRO A 117 6.62 -15.45 -2.51
C PRO A 117 7.46 -16.65 -2.07
N LEU A 118 8.49 -16.98 -2.85
CA LEU A 118 9.36 -18.14 -2.61
C LEU A 118 10.17 -17.96 -1.32
N GLN A 119 10.72 -16.77 -1.11
CA GLN A 119 11.49 -16.46 0.09
C GLN A 119 10.60 -16.43 1.34
N ILE A 120 9.37 -15.90 1.25
CA ILE A 120 8.41 -15.90 2.36
C ILE A 120 7.95 -17.32 2.73
N GLU A 121 7.68 -18.17 1.74
CA GLU A 121 7.34 -19.59 1.98
C GLU A 121 8.48 -20.35 2.67
N ALA A 122 9.71 -20.23 2.15
CA ALA A 122 10.87 -20.87 2.74
C ALA A 122 11.16 -20.30 4.15
N GLY A 123 11.18 -18.98 4.30
CA GLY A 123 11.47 -18.31 5.57
C GLY A 123 10.44 -18.59 6.66
N SER A 124 9.15 -18.70 6.31
CA SER A 124 8.12 -19.07 7.27
C SER A 124 8.22 -20.53 7.73
N ASN A 125 8.62 -21.45 6.84
CA ASN A 125 8.90 -22.83 7.23
C ASN A 125 10.11 -22.93 8.18
N LEU A 126 11.14 -22.10 8.00
CA LEU A 126 12.25 -22.00 8.95
C LEU A 126 11.77 -21.56 10.32
N LEU A 127 10.90 -20.55 10.39
CA LEU A 127 10.32 -20.10 11.66
C LEU A 127 9.53 -21.19 12.39
N LEU A 128 8.73 -21.97 11.66
CA LEU A 128 8.00 -23.11 12.23
C LEU A 128 8.95 -24.20 12.77
N GLN A 129 10.18 -24.25 12.27
CA GLN A 129 11.25 -25.12 12.76
C GLN A 129 12.16 -24.44 13.79
N SER A 130 11.77 -23.29 14.33
CA SER A 130 12.57 -22.48 15.27
C SER A 130 13.94 -22.05 14.73
N LYS A 131 14.05 -21.87 13.41
CA LYS A 131 15.25 -21.36 12.73
C LYS A 131 15.05 -19.92 12.25
N SER A 132 16.12 -19.13 12.28
CA SER A 132 16.11 -17.78 11.71
C SER A 132 15.98 -17.85 10.18
N PRO A 133 15.18 -16.99 9.55
CA PRO A 133 15.20 -16.81 8.09
C PRO A 133 16.42 -15.99 7.63
N TYR A 134 17.04 -15.22 8.52
CA TYR A 134 18.18 -14.35 8.21
C TYR A 134 19.49 -15.13 8.23
N GLY A 135 20.37 -14.88 7.26
CA GLY A 135 21.63 -15.60 7.05
C GLY A 135 21.45 -17.02 6.53
N TYR A 136 20.23 -17.39 6.11
CA TYR A 136 19.94 -18.69 5.54
C TYR A 136 20.24 -18.72 4.04
N ASP A 137 20.79 -19.84 3.57
CA ASP A 137 21.03 -20.05 2.14
C ASP A 137 19.79 -20.63 1.44
N TYR A 138 19.07 -19.75 0.72
CA TYR A 138 17.90 -20.11 -0.07
C TYR A 138 18.24 -20.86 -1.36
N ALA A 139 19.51 -21.10 -1.68
CA ALA A 139 19.91 -21.96 -2.79
C ALA A 139 19.43 -23.42 -2.62
N LEU A 140 19.03 -23.82 -1.41
CA LEU A 140 18.45 -25.14 -1.12
C LEU A 140 16.92 -25.18 -1.26
N THR A 141 16.31 -24.13 -1.83
CA THR A 141 14.85 -23.97 -1.94
C THR A 141 14.40 -23.81 -3.38
N GLU A 142 13.08 -23.74 -3.61
CA GLU A 142 12.49 -23.44 -4.92
C GLU A 142 12.99 -22.11 -5.52
N MET A 143 13.48 -21.18 -4.70
CA MET A 143 14.04 -19.91 -5.15
C MET A 143 15.27 -20.11 -6.06
N LYS A 144 16.07 -21.17 -5.87
CA LYS A 144 17.17 -21.52 -6.77
C LYS A 144 16.68 -21.85 -8.16
N LEU A 145 15.68 -22.72 -8.26
CA LEU A 145 15.09 -23.14 -9.54
C LEU A 145 14.51 -21.94 -10.30
N TRP A 146 13.84 -21.04 -9.58
CA TRP A 146 13.38 -19.77 -10.16
C TRP A 146 14.54 -18.94 -10.71
N SER A 147 15.61 -18.78 -9.92
CA SER A 147 16.77 -17.96 -10.27
C SER A 147 17.49 -18.49 -11.52
N GLU A 148 17.65 -19.80 -11.62
CA GLU A 148 18.24 -20.46 -12.80
C GLU A 148 17.36 -20.25 -14.05
N ARG A 149 16.04 -20.39 -13.90
CA ARG A 149 15.06 -20.14 -14.99
C ARG A 149 14.96 -18.67 -15.36
N ALA A 150 15.29 -17.76 -14.45
CA ALA A 150 15.45 -16.32 -14.70
C ALA A 150 16.73 -15.97 -15.45
N ASN A 151 17.56 -16.97 -15.79
CA ASN A 151 18.90 -16.77 -16.31
C ASN A 151 19.76 -15.89 -15.38
N PHE A 152 19.56 -16.07 -14.07
CA PHE A 152 20.32 -15.39 -13.02
C PHE A 152 20.92 -16.43 -12.04
N PRO A 153 21.81 -17.32 -12.51
CA PRO A 153 22.31 -18.45 -11.70
C PRO A 153 23.19 -18.04 -10.52
N GLY A 154 23.79 -16.85 -10.55
CA GLY A 154 24.59 -16.27 -9.45
C GLY A 154 23.85 -15.18 -8.67
N ASN A 155 22.53 -15.30 -8.53
CA ASN A 155 21.71 -14.28 -7.89
C ASN A 155 22.05 -14.13 -6.40
N PRO A 156 22.58 -12.98 -5.96
CA PRO A 156 22.93 -12.77 -4.56
C PRO A 156 21.73 -12.82 -3.61
N ALA A 157 20.51 -12.60 -4.11
CA ALA A 157 19.29 -12.69 -3.30
C ALA A 157 19.04 -14.10 -2.73
N LEU A 158 19.71 -15.14 -3.27
CA LEU A 158 19.66 -16.49 -2.69
C LEU A 158 20.30 -16.58 -1.30
N HIS A 159 21.15 -15.63 -0.92
CA HIS A 159 21.89 -15.68 0.34
C HIS A 159 21.41 -14.65 1.37
N HIS A 160 20.37 -13.88 1.05
CA HIS A 160 19.89 -12.78 1.90
C HIS A 160 18.37 -12.69 1.99
N ALA A 161 17.85 -12.72 3.22
CA ALA A 161 16.44 -12.46 3.51
C ALA A 161 16.16 -10.95 3.67
N ILE A 162 15.82 -10.27 2.58
CA ILE A 162 15.68 -8.80 2.56
C ILE A 162 14.40 -8.27 3.24
N HIS A 163 13.49 -9.17 3.60
CA HIS A 163 12.19 -8.81 4.15
C HIS A 163 12.20 -8.71 5.68
N LEU A 164 11.41 -7.79 6.22
CA LEU A 164 11.28 -7.62 7.67
C LEU A 164 10.40 -8.71 8.29
N PRO A 165 10.55 -8.99 9.61
CA PRO A 165 10.03 -10.22 10.21
C PRO A 165 8.51 -10.42 10.12
N MET A 166 7.73 -9.35 10.04
CA MET A 166 6.26 -9.45 9.96
C MET A 166 5.81 -10.28 8.74
N ASN A 167 6.55 -10.25 7.63
CA ASN A 167 6.21 -11.04 6.44
C ASN A 167 6.29 -12.55 6.73
N PHE A 168 7.39 -12.99 7.35
CA PHE A 168 7.60 -14.40 7.71
C PHE A 168 6.63 -14.86 8.80
N LEU A 169 6.36 -14.01 9.80
CA LEU A 169 5.41 -14.32 10.87
C LEU A 169 3.98 -14.46 10.33
N LEU A 170 3.54 -13.53 9.47
CA LEU A 170 2.22 -13.59 8.85
C LEU A 170 2.07 -14.88 8.02
N ALA A 171 3.08 -15.22 7.23
CA ALA A 171 3.11 -16.44 6.45
C ALA A 171 3.12 -17.71 7.33
N ALA A 172 3.91 -17.73 8.39
CA ALA A 172 3.99 -18.87 9.32
C ALA A 172 2.65 -19.16 10.00
N VAL A 173 1.81 -18.14 10.20
CA VAL A 173 0.46 -18.31 10.75
C VAL A 173 -0.54 -18.72 9.67
N VAL A 174 -0.52 -18.06 8.51
CA VAL A 174 -1.60 -18.19 7.51
C VAL A 174 -1.39 -19.36 6.55
N LEU A 175 -0.17 -19.60 6.08
CA LEU A 175 0.11 -20.62 5.06
C LEU A 175 -0.20 -22.05 5.53
N PRO A 176 0.11 -22.47 6.78
CA PRO A 176 -0.25 -23.81 7.25
C PRO A 176 -1.77 -24.02 7.31
N VAL A 177 -2.51 -23.01 7.77
CA VAL A 177 -3.98 -23.04 7.80
C VAL A 177 -4.54 -23.14 6.39
N TRP A 178 -4.02 -22.35 5.45
CA TRP A 178 -4.44 -22.41 4.05
C TRP A 178 -4.17 -23.77 3.43
N ARG A 179 -2.98 -24.33 3.65
CA ARG A 179 -2.61 -25.66 3.16
C ARG A 179 -3.53 -26.74 3.72
N ALA A 180 -3.89 -26.65 4.99
CA ALA A 180 -4.81 -27.60 5.62
C ALA A 180 -6.22 -27.54 5.01
N LEU A 181 -6.68 -26.36 4.61
CA LEU A 181 -8.03 -26.16 4.04
C LEU A 181 -8.11 -26.49 2.55
N PHE A 182 -7.09 -26.16 1.76
CA PHE A 182 -7.16 -26.21 0.30
C PHE A 182 -6.17 -27.19 -0.35
N GLY A 183 -5.23 -27.76 0.40
CA GLY A 183 -4.27 -28.76 -0.10
C GLY A 183 -3.07 -28.21 -0.89
N TRP A 184 -2.95 -26.88 -1.02
CA TRP A 184 -1.85 -26.22 -1.73
C TRP A 184 -1.36 -24.98 -0.96
N THR A 185 -0.25 -24.38 -1.37
CA THR A 185 0.33 -23.20 -0.71
C THR A 185 0.93 -22.24 -1.73
N ASP A 186 0.63 -20.96 -1.59
CA ASP A 186 1.29 -19.88 -2.32
C ASP A 186 1.27 -18.61 -1.44
N ALA A 187 2.40 -17.95 -1.21
CA ALA A 187 2.46 -16.76 -0.36
C ALA A 187 1.64 -15.56 -0.88
N ARG A 188 1.27 -15.54 -2.16
CA ARG A 188 0.45 -14.47 -2.73
C ARG A 188 -0.98 -14.43 -2.17
N ILE A 189 -1.45 -15.51 -1.53
CA ILE A 189 -2.73 -15.48 -0.80
C ILE A 189 -2.74 -14.43 0.32
N LEU A 190 -1.57 -14.07 0.86
CA LEU A 190 -1.42 -13.03 1.88
C LEU A 190 -1.67 -11.63 1.30
N LEU A 191 -1.44 -11.48 -0.01
CA LEU A 191 -1.52 -10.21 -0.71
C LEU A 191 -2.96 -9.89 -1.16
N ILE A 192 -3.78 -10.91 -1.43
CA ILE A 192 -5.18 -10.72 -1.85
C ILE A 192 -5.98 -9.91 -0.80
N PRO A 193 -5.99 -10.26 0.51
CA PRO A 193 -6.66 -9.45 1.52
C PRO A 193 -6.11 -8.02 1.58
N ALA A 194 -4.79 -7.83 1.46
CA ALA A 194 -4.22 -6.49 1.45
C ALA A 194 -4.72 -5.65 0.27
N TYR A 195 -4.76 -6.22 -0.93
CA TYR A 195 -5.31 -5.57 -2.12
C TYR A 195 -6.78 -5.17 -1.92
N VAL A 196 -7.60 -6.09 -1.38
CA VAL A 196 -9.01 -5.81 -1.03
C VAL A 196 -9.11 -4.69 0.01
N LEU A 197 -8.24 -4.67 1.03
CA LEU A 197 -8.21 -3.60 2.03
C LEU A 197 -7.92 -2.24 1.39
N VAL A 198 -6.97 -2.16 0.44
CA VAL A 198 -6.71 -0.90 -0.30
C VAL A 198 -8.00 -0.40 -0.97
N ILE A 199 -8.68 -1.27 -1.73
CA ILE A 199 -9.90 -0.93 -2.46
C ILE A 199 -11.02 -0.49 -1.51
N VAL A 200 -11.20 -1.21 -0.41
CA VAL A 200 -12.30 -0.99 0.52
C VAL A 200 -12.07 0.23 1.41
N PHE A 201 -10.85 0.46 1.88
CA PHE A 201 -10.54 1.49 2.88
C PHE A 201 -10.02 2.80 2.29
N ALA A 202 -9.35 2.82 1.13
CA ALA A 202 -8.85 4.09 0.54
C ALA A 202 -9.96 5.16 0.39
N PRO A 203 -11.19 4.83 -0.06
CA PRO A 203 -12.25 5.84 -0.21
C PRO A 203 -12.67 6.51 1.10
N ARG A 204 -12.39 5.88 2.25
CA ARG A 204 -12.67 6.46 3.58
C ARG A 204 -11.73 7.61 3.93
N LEU A 205 -10.72 7.89 3.11
CA LEU A 205 -9.84 9.04 3.26
C LEU A 205 -10.34 10.26 2.47
N CYS A 206 -11.33 10.11 1.60
CA CYS A 206 -11.93 11.20 0.81
C CYS A 206 -13.17 11.79 1.53
N ASP A 207 -13.56 13.01 1.17
CA ASP A 207 -14.81 13.63 1.66
C ASP A 207 -16.00 13.30 0.76
N ARG A 208 -15.75 13.18 -0.54
CA ARG A 208 -16.76 12.96 -1.57
C ARG A 208 -16.74 11.51 -2.03
N TRP A 209 -17.92 10.98 -2.31
CA TRP A 209 -18.05 9.62 -2.86
C TRP A 209 -17.33 9.50 -4.20
N GLU A 210 -17.40 10.54 -5.02
CA GLU A 210 -16.81 10.61 -6.35
C GLU A 210 -15.29 10.47 -6.31
N ASP A 211 -14.66 11.25 -5.44
CA ASP A 211 -13.22 11.25 -5.18
C ASP A 211 -12.77 9.88 -4.64
N GLY A 212 -13.55 9.32 -3.70
CA GLY A 212 -13.31 7.98 -3.18
C GLY A 212 -13.45 6.90 -4.24
N HIS A 213 -14.41 7.03 -5.16
CA HIS A 213 -14.62 6.08 -6.24
C HIS A 213 -13.51 6.14 -7.29
N ALA A 214 -13.08 7.34 -7.67
CA ALA A 214 -11.95 7.54 -8.59
C ALA A 214 -10.64 7.01 -7.99
N LEU A 215 -10.35 7.36 -6.73
CA LEU A 215 -9.19 6.85 -6.00
C LEU A 215 -9.15 5.32 -5.99
N ARG A 216 -10.30 4.68 -5.74
CA ARG A 216 -10.40 3.22 -5.77
C ARG A 216 -10.02 2.64 -7.13
N ILE A 217 -10.56 3.19 -8.22
CA ILE A 217 -10.25 2.73 -9.59
C ILE A 217 -8.76 2.89 -9.88
N ILE A 218 -8.19 4.05 -9.58
CA ILE A 218 -6.78 4.36 -9.85
C ILE A 218 -5.84 3.42 -9.08
N LEU A 219 -6.12 3.18 -7.79
CA LEU A 219 -5.28 2.30 -6.97
C LEU A 219 -5.44 0.83 -7.35
N ALA A 220 -6.66 0.40 -7.69
CA ALA A 220 -6.94 -0.98 -8.04
C ALA A 220 -6.36 -1.38 -9.40
N LEU A 221 -6.43 -0.48 -10.38
CA LEU A 221 -5.96 -0.71 -11.75
C LEU A 221 -4.69 0.08 -12.04
N ASN A 222 -3.83 0.29 -11.03
CA ASN A 222 -2.53 0.94 -11.25
C ASN A 222 -1.66 -0.01 -12.10
N PRO A 223 -1.44 0.29 -13.40
CA PRO A 223 -0.88 -0.69 -14.32
C PRO A 223 0.57 -1.04 -14.00
N ILE A 224 1.26 -0.20 -13.22
CA ILE A 224 2.63 -0.46 -12.78
C ILE A 224 2.65 -1.39 -11.56
N LEU A 225 1.69 -1.25 -10.65
CA LEU A 225 1.62 -2.06 -9.43
C LEU A 225 0.91 -3.40 -9.63
N VAL A 226 -0.09 -3.44 -10.52
CA VAL A 226 -0.89 -4.65 -10.77
C VAL A 226 -0.01 -5.77 -11.33
N ASP A 227 0.79 -5.50 -12.37
CA ASP A 227 1.73 -6.48 -12.94
C ASP A 227 2.67 -7.06 -11.86
N SER A 228 3.25 -6.17 -11.05
CA SER A 228 4.11 -6.55 -9.91
C SER A 228 3.38 -7.35 -8.84
N PHE A 229 2.12 -7.04 -8.57
CA PHE A 229 1.29 -7.72 -7.58
C PHE A 229 0.93 -9.15 -8.02
N GLU A 230 0.61 -9.35 -9.29
CA GLU A 230 0.21 -10.64 -9.84
C GLU A 230 1.34 -11.68 -9.76
N VAL A 231 2.58 -11.25 -10.01
CA VAL A 231 3.78 -12.08 -9.82
C VAL A 231 4.23 -12.19 -8.35
N GLY A 232 3.65 -11.38 -7.46
CA GLY A 232 3.74 -11.57 -6.02
C GLY A 232 4.59 -10.56 -5.24
N LEU A 233 4.79 -9.34 -5.74
CA LEU A 233 5.41 -8.27 -4.94
C LEU A 233 4.44 -7.72 -3.87
N SER A 234 4.99 -7.41 -2.70
CA SER A 234 4.23 -7.02 -1.50
C SER A 234 3.91 -5.53 -1.39
N ASP A 235 3.96 -4.76 -2.48
CA ASP A 235 3.71 -3.32 -2.45
C ASP A 235 2.29 -2.98 -1.95
N TYR A 236 1.27 -3.74 -2.37
CA TYR A 236 -0.10 -3.60 -1.85
C TYR A 236 -0.22 -3.95 -0.37
N LEU A 237 0.62 -4.84 0.17
CA LEU A 237 0.64 -5.14 1.60
C LEU A 237 1.03 -3.90 2.40
N LEU A 238 2.13 -3.23 2.01
CA LEU A 238 2.52 -1.98 2.65
C LEU A 238 1.45 -0.90 2.45
N LEU A 239 0.92 -0.74 1.23
CA LEU A 239 -0.10 0.27 0.93
C LEU A 239 -1.35 0.10 1.79
N ALA A 240 -1.81 -1.15 2.00
CA ALA A 240 -2.94 -1.47 2.87
C ALA A 240 -2.69 -1.07 4.32
N LEU A 241 -1.51 -1.35 4.86
CA LEU A 241 -1.14 -1.00 6.24
C LEU A 241 -1.07 0.53 6.43
N LEU A 242 -0.56 1.27 5.43
CA LEU A 242 -0.54 2.73 5.45
C LEU A 242 -1.96 3.32 5.38
N ILE A 243 -2.81 2.82 4.48
CA ILE A 243 -4.22 3.26 4.37
C ILE A 243 -4.97 2.95 5.67
N ALA A 244 -4.75 1.78 6.27
CA ALA A 244 -5.34 1.41 7.55
C ALA A 244 -4.87 2.37 8.66
N THR A 245 -3.57 2.69 8.71
CA THR A 245 -3.00 3.68 9.64
C THR A 245 -3.70 5.03 9.50
N PHE A 246 -3.78 5.57 8.28
CA PHE A 246 -4.40 6.87 8.03
C PHE A 246 -5.91 6.87 8.30
N THR A 247 -6.61 5.79 7.97
CA THR A 247 -8.06 5.66 8.20
C THR A 247 -8.38 5.59 9.69
N LEU A 248 -7.61 4.79 10.44
CA LEU A 248 -7.73 4.73 11.91
C LEU A 248 -7.42 6.09 12.52
N ARG A 249 -6.40 6.79 12.02
CA ARG A 249 -6.03 8.12 12.52
C ARG A 249 -7.11 9.15 12.23
N ARG A 250 -7.68 9.15 11.02
CA ARG A 250 -8.81 9.99 10.61
C ARG A 250 -10.03 9.75 11.51
N SER A 251 -10.26 8.50 11.89
CA SER A 251 -11.34 8.09 12.80
C SER A 251 -11.07 8.44 14.27
N GLY A 252 -9.99 9.16 14.58
CA GLY A 252 -9.60 9.52 15.95
C GLY A 252 -9.13 8.35 16.80
N ARG A 253 -8.79 7.20 16.20
CA ARG A 253 -8.27 6.00 16.89
C ARG A 253 -6.74 6.01 16.91
N THR A 254 -6.14 7.03 17.53
CA THR A 254 -4.69 7.28 17.48
C THR A 254 -3.83 6.08 17.90
N ARG A 255 -4.18 5.40 19.00
CA ARG A 255 -3.41 4.21 19.46
C ARG A 255 -3.46 3.05 18.47
N ALA A 256 -4.62 2.82 17.86
CA ALA A 256 -4.77 1.77 16.85
C ALA A 256 -4.01 2.13 15.57
N ALA A 257 -4.02 3.42 15.18
CA ALA A 257 -3.21 3.92 14.07
C ALA A 257 -1.70 3.74 14.35
N ALA A 258 -1.23 4.07 15.56
CA ALA A 258 0.15 3.87 15.96
C ALA A 258 0.56 2.39 15.93
N ALA A 259 -0.29 1.48 16.44
CA ALA A 259 -0.06 0.04 16.37
C ALA A 259 0.03 -0.44 14.91
N MET A 260 -0.89 0.01 14.04
CA MET A 260 -0.89 -0.33 12.62
C MET A 260 0.34 0.21 11.88
N LEU A 261 0.81 1.41 12.23
CA LEU A 261 2.08 1.93 11.73
C LEU A 261 3.26 1.06 12.21
N GLY A 262 3.22 0.57 13.45
CA GLY A 262 4.20 -0.39 13.96
C GLY A 262 4.23 -1.69 13.15
N VAL A 263 3.06 -2.21 12.74
CA VAL A 263 2.97 -3.35 11.81
C VAL A 263 3.62 -2.99 10.48
N ALA A 264 3.30 -1.84 9.88
CA ALA A 264 3.93 -1.39 8.63
C ALA A 264 5.46 -1.29 8.73
N VAL A 265 5.97 -0.74 9.83
CA VAL A 265 7.40 -0.63 10.17
C VAL A 265 8.07 -1.99 10.26
N ALA A 266 7.37 -2.98 10.80
CA ALA A 266 7.84 -4.35 10.88
C ALA A 266 7.64 -5.17 9.59
N THR A 267 6.90 -4.65 8.60
CA THR A 267 6.68 -5.28 7.30
C THR A 267 7.66 -4.78 6.25
N ARG A 268 7.92 -3.46 6.17
CA ARG A 268 8.77 -2.89 5.12
C ARG A 268 9.46 -1.60 5.54
N GLN A 269 10.75 -1.50 5.24
CA GLN A 269 11.63 -0.38 5.61
C GLN A 269 11.16 0.98 5.08
N PHE A 270 10.46 1.00 3.94
CA PHE A 270 9.90 2.23 3.36
C PHE A 270 8.93 2.96 4.30
N SER A 271 8.31 2.26 5.26
CA SER A 271 7.45 2.90 6.26
C SER A 271 8.23 3.59 7.38
N TRP A 272 9.53 3.31 7.55
CA TRP A 272 10.38 3.96 8.55
C TRP A 272 10.43 5.47 8.32
N LEU A 273 10.38 5.88 7.05
CA LEU A 273 10.39 7.29 6.63
C LEU A 273 9.12 8.05 7.06
N LEU A 274 8.01 7.35 7.31
CA LEU A 274 6.78 7.96 7.82
C LEU A 274 6.86 8.25 9.33
N VAL A 275 7.65 7.47 10.09
CA VAL A 275 7.66 7.52 11.56
C VAL A 275 7.99 8.93 12.09
N PRO A 276 9.06 9.62 11.64
CA PRO A 276 9.38 10.95 12.17
C PRO A 276 8.27 11.96 11.88
N ALA A 277 7.73 11.96 10.66
CA ALA A 277 6.63 12.85 10.28
C ALA A 277 5.33 12.55 11.05
N TYR A 278 5.04 11.27 11.32
CA TYR A 278 3.89 10.84 12.12
C TYR A 278 4.03 11.28 13.58
N LEU A 279 5.19 11.04 14.20
CA LEU A 279 5.46 11.48 15.57
C LEU A 279 5.34 13.00 15.71
N ALA A 280 5.88 13.73 14.73
CA ALA A 280 5.77 15.18 14.68
C ALA A 280 4.29 15.62 14.53
N ALA A 281 3.54 15.01 13.60
CA ALA A 281 2.11 15.26 13.46
C ALA A 281 1.34 15.03 14.76
N GLU A 282 1.62 13.96 15.51
CA GLU A 282 1.00 13.71 16.82
C GLU A 282 1.45 14.71 17.89
N TRP A 283 2.71 15.15 17.86
CA TRP A 283 3.24 16.15 18.79
C TRP A 283 2.43 17.45 18.75
N TRP A 284 2.11 17.94 17.56
CA TRP A 284 1.36 19.19 17.37
C TRP A 284 -0.16 19.07 17.53
N THR A 285 -0.66 17.87 17.83
CA THR A 285 -2.07 17.66 18.21
C THR A 285 -2.28 17.72 19.72
N LEU A 286 -1.21 17.88 20.49
CA LEU A 286 -1.25 18.02 21.94
C LEU A 286 -1.32 19.51 22.31
N PRO A 287 -2.06 19.87 23.37
CA PRO A 287 -2.08 21.24 23.87
C PRO A 287 -0.69 21.64 24.37
N GLU A 288 -0.39 22.93 24.36
CA GLU A 288 0.87 23.45 24.92
C GLU A 288 0.97 23.11 26.41
N GLN A 289 2.06 22.44 26.76
CA GLN A 289 2.34 21.94 28.11
C GLN A 289 3.85 21.98 28.36
N PRO A 290 4.29 21.95 29.64
CA PRO A 290 5.69 21.73 29.95
C PRO A 290 6.23 20.47 29.28
N ILE A 291 7.47 20.52 28.77
CA ILE A 291 8.05 19.48 27.92
C ILE A 291 7.91 18.06 28.48
N ARG A 292 8.07 17.88 29.80
CA ARG A 292 7.93 16.57 30.47
C ARG A 292 6.52 16.00 30.35
N VAL A 293 5.50 16.83 30.56
CA VAL A 293 4.07 16.43 30.45
C VAL A 293 3.74 16.15 28.99
N HIS A 294 4.25 16.99 28.08
CA HIS A 294 4.05 16.85 26.64
C HIS A 294 4.63 15.54 26.10
N VAL A 295 5.88 15.21 26.45
CA VAL A 295 6.54 13.94 26.12
C VAL A 295 5.74 12.77 26.69
N GLY A 296 5.35 12.81 27.96
CA GLY A 296 4.54 11.75 28.57
C GLY A 296 3.17 11.56 27.90
N ALA A 297 2.56 12.63 27.39
CA ALA A 297 1.31 12.56 26.62
C ALA A 297 1.54 11.97 25.22
N LEU A 298 2.60 12.36 24.51
CA LEU A 298 2.97 11.76 23.23
C LEU A 298 3.24 10.27 23.40
N THR A 299 4.10 9.88 24.35
CA THR A 299 4.43 8.47 24.61
C THR A 299 3.18 7.63 24.84
N ARG A 300 2.21 8.12 25.64
CA ARG A 300 0.93 7.42 25.87
C ARG A 300 0.05 7.27 24.62
N ARG A 301 0.26 8.08 23.58
CA ARG A 301 -0.43 7.98 22.28
C ARG A 301 0.28 7.02 21.34
N VAL A 302 1.62 7.06 21.29
CA VAL A 302 2.42 6.37 20.28
C VAL A 302 3.11 5.09 20.76
N TRP A 303 3.06 4.77 22.06
CA TRP A 303 3.66 3.53 22.59
C TRP A 303 3.26 2.24 21.84
N PRO A 304 2.03 2.08 21.29
CA PRO A 304 1.69 0.85 20.58
C PRO A 304 2.54 0.64 19.31
N LEU A 305 3.01 1.70 18.67
CA LEU A 305 3.95 1.61 17.55
C LEU A 305 5.21 0.88 17.99
N PHE A 306 5.84 1.38 19.06
CA PHE A 306 7.09 0.83 19.58
C PHE A 306 6.89 -0.57 20.15
N ALA A 307 5.77 -0.83 20.84
CA ALA A 307 5.47 -2.15 21.35
C ALA A 307 5.35 -3.20 20.25
N VAL A 308 4.65 -2.89 19.14
CA VAL A 308 4.54 -3.81 18.00
C VAL A 308 5.89 -4.02 17.34
N VAL A 309 6.64 -2.93 17.07
CA VAL A 309 7.97 -3.01 16.44
C VAL A 309 8.92 -3.84 17.30
N SER A 310 8.98 -3.59 18.60
CA SER A 310 9.80 -4.37 19.52
C SER A 310 9.35 -5.82 19.59
N ALA A 311 8.06 -6.11 19.73
CA ALA A 311 7.56 -7.47 19.81
C ALA A 311 7.88 -8.30 18.55
N VAL A 312 7.93 -7.66 17.38
CA VAL A 312 8.15 -8.33 16.10
C VAL A 312 9.63 -8.40 15.71
N ILE A 313 10.37 -7.30 15.86
CA ILE A 313 11.76 -7.19 15.37
C ILE A 313 12.77 -7.66 16.42
N LEU A 314 12.55 -7.37 17.70
CA LEU A 314 13.52 -7.65 18.76
C LEU A 314 13.87 -9.15 18.87
N PRO A 315 12.94 -10.11 18.76
CA PRO A 315 13.29 -11.54 18.84
C PRO A 315 14.33 -11.96 17.78
N PHE A 316 14.26 -11.38 16.58
CA PHE A 316 15.15 -11.70 15.48
C PHE A 316 16.52 -11.03 15.63
N LEU A 317 16.53 -9.79 16.13
CA LEU A 317 17.77 -9.10 16.48
C LEU A 317 18.53 -9.81 17.61
N LEU A 318 17.81 -10.35 18.59
CA LEU A 318 18.42 -11.08 19.70
C LEU A 318 18.91 -12.48 19.29
N LEU A 319 18.22 -13.13 18.35
CA LEU A 319 18.61 -14.45 17.85
C LEU A 319 19.86 -14.37 16.96
N ASP A 320 19.89 -13.43 16.00
CA ASP A 320 21.03 -13.25 15.09
C ASP A 320 21.06 -11.83 14.48
N GLY A 321 21.40 -10.84 15.31
CA GLY A 321 21.45 -9.44 14.89
C GLY A 321 22.45 -9.15 13.77
N ARG A 322 23.52 -9.95 13.64
CA ARG A 322 24.54 -9.79 12.59
C ARG A 322 23.95 -10.14 11.23
N ASN A 323 23.36 -11.32 11.10
CA ASN A 323 22.78 -11.74 9.83
C ASN A 323 21.48 -10.96 9.52
N PHE A 324 20.71 -10.57 10.54
CA PHE A 324 19.61 -9.63 10.35
C PHE A 324 20.07 -8.31 9.71
N TYR A 325 21.13 -7.69 10.24
CA TYR A 325 21.67 -6.45 9.69
C TYR A 325 22.24 -6.65 8.27
N ALA A 326 22.98 -7.75 8.06
CA ALA A 326 23.57 -8.07 6.77
C ALA A 326 22.49 -8.16 5.67
N ASP A 327 21.42 -8.91 5.94
CA ASP A 327 20.37 -9.18 4.96
C ASP A 327 19.41 -8.00 4.74
N VAL A 328 19.02 -7.33 5.83
CA VAL A 328 17.99 -6.30 5.78
C VAL A 328 18.58 -4.95 5.38
N ILE A 329 19.73 -4.57 5.94
CA ILE A 329 20.32 -3.24 5.73
C ILE A 329 21.46 -3.29 4.73
N ALA A 330 22.49 -4.07 5.02
CA ALA A 330 23.76 -3.99 4.32
C ALA A 330 23.67 -4.50 2.87
N PHE A 331 22.88 -5.54 2.63
CA PHE A 331 22.64 -6.09 1.30
C PHE A 331 22.12 -5.05 0.31
N GLY A 332 21.08 -4.30 0.71
CA GLY A 332 20.48 -3.25 -0.13
C GLY A 332 21.32 -1.98 -0.21
N SER A 333 22.14 -1.69 0.80
CA SER A 333 22.97 -0.48 0.84
C SER A 333 24.36 -0.64 0.21
N GLY A 334 24.78 -1.85 -0.15
CA GLY A 334 26.13 -2.12 -0.67
C GLY A 334 27.19 -2.39 0.42
N GLY A 335 26.77 -2.76 1.63
CA GLY A 335 27.64 -2.99 2.79
C GLY A 335 28.16 -4.44 2.95
N VAL A 336 27.83 -5.35 2.04
CA VAL A 336 28.32 -6.74 1.99
C VAL A 336 28.96 -7.03 0.64
N THR A 337 29.78 -8.09 0.58
CA THR A 337 30.58 -8.44 -0.61
C THR A 337 29.74 -8.85 -1.81
N ASP A 338 28.63 -9.51 -1.55
CA ASP A 338 27.60 -10.00 -2.47
C ASP A 338 26.36 -9.11 -2.41
N ALA A 339 26.54 -7.80 -2.20
CA ALA A 339 25.44 -6.87 -2.14
C ALA A 339 24.60 -6.86 -3.42
N TYR A 340 23.33 -6.44 -3.27
CA TYR A 340 22.43 -6.31 -4.40
C TYR A 340 23.08 -5.49 -5.54
N PRO A 341 22.91 -5.87 -6.80
CA PRO A 341 23.50 -5.14 -7.92
C PRO A 341 23.10 -3.65 -7.92
N ILE A 342 23.99 -2.79 -8.44
CA ILE A 342 23.62 -1.40 -8.71
C ILE A 342 22.73 -1.42 -9.95
N GLY A 343 21.46 -1.09 -9.75
CA GLY A 343 20.48 -1.13 -10.84
C GLY A 343 20.18 -2.53 -11.40
N GLY A 344 19.85 -2.58 -12.69
CA GLY A 344 19.21 -3.70 -13.39
C GLY A 344 18.37 -3.21 -14.58
N LEU A 345 17.77 -4.14 -15.34
CA LEU A 345 16.80 -3.80 -16.38
C LEU A 345 15.67 -2.93 -15.81
N ASN A 346 15.35 -1.82 -16.47
CA ASN A 346 14.34 -0.84 -16.03
C ASN A 346 14.64 -0.16 -14.69
N THR A 347 15.90 0.17 -14.43
CA THR A 347 16.30 0.95 -13.25
C THR A 347 16.09 2.45 -13.41
N PHE A 348 15.69 3.11 -12.33
CA PHE A 348 15.50 4.56 -12.25
C PHE A 348 16.44 5.22 -11.22
N GLY A 349 16.43 6.56 -11.19
CA GLY A 349 17.15 7.35 -10.20
C GLY A 349 18.66 7.41 -10.40
N ILE A 350 19.38 7.80 -9.34
CA ILE A 350 20.84 7.96 -9.36
C ILE A 350 21.54 6.62 -9.66
N SER A 351 20.94 5.50 -9.26
CA SER A 351 21.46 4.15 -9.56
C SER A 351 21.66 3.87 -11.05
N ALA A 352 20.79 4.38 -11.94
CA ALA A 352 20.97 4.25 -13.38
C ALA A 352 22.22 5.00 -13.87
N PHE A 353 22.43 6.22 -13.38
CA PHE A 353 23.61 7.02 -13.72
C PHE A 353 24.90 6.40 -13.18
N VAL A 354 24.87 5.92 -11.93
CA VAL A 354 26.03 5.26 -11.33
C VAL A 354 26.36 3.94 -12.02
N ALA A 355 25.35 3.14 -12.40
CA ALA A 355 25.56 1.91 -13.16
C ALA A 355 26.23 2.20 -14.52
N PHE A 356 25.81 3.27 -15.21
CA PHE A 356 26.46 3.72 -16.43
C PHE A 356 27.94 4.10 -16.21
N LEU A 357 28.25 4.85 -15.15
CA LEU A 357 29.63 5.18 -14.81
C LEU A 357 30.47 3.95 -14.44
N GLN A 358 29.89 2.96 -13.74
CA GLN A 358 30.58 1.73 -13.36
C GLN A 358 31.00 0.91 -14.59
N GLN A 359 30.21 0.90 -15.67
CA GLN A 359 30.61 0.25 -16.93
C GLN A 359 31.87 0.90 -17.54
N GLY A 360 32.02 2.22 -17.41
CA GLY A 360 33.19 2.95 -17.91
C GLY A 360 34.42 2.92 -16.98
N LEU A 361 34.20 2.89 -15.66
CA LEU A 361 35.25 2.99 -14.64
C LEU A 361 35.67 1.63 -14.04
N GLY A 362 34.93 0.56 -14.34
CA GLY A 362 35.22 -0.80 -13.93
C GLY A 362 34.65 -1.20 -12.57
N TYR A 363 34.73 -2.51 -12.26
CA TYR A 363 34.10 -3.16 -11.11
C TYR A 363 34.58 -2.69 -9.73
N ARG A 364 35.74 -2.00 -9.66
CA ARG A 364 36.27 -1.43 -8.39
C ARG A 364 35.61 -0.10 -8.01
N PHE A 365 34.77 0.45 -8.86
CA PHE A 365 34.06 1.71 -8.57
C PHE A 365 33.11 1.53 -7.38
N THR A 366 33.43 2.19 -6.27
CA THR A 366 32.59 2.23 -5.07
C THR A 366 31.79 3.53 -5.02
N PHE A 367 30.50 3.46 -4.71
CA PHE A 367 29.64 4.63 -4.56
C PHE A 367 29.07 4.71 -3.12
N PRO A 368 29.14 5.88 -2.45
CA PRO A 368 28.74 6.01 -1.05
C PRO A 368 27.21 6.19 -0.91
N TRP A 369 26.44 5.16 -1.27
CA TRP A 369 24.97 5.18 -1.30
C TRP A 369 24.33 5.75 -0.04
N MET A 370 24.75 5.26 1.13
CA MET A 370 24.18 5.68 2.41
C MET A 370 24.41 7.17 2.69
N LEU A 371 25.59 7.70 2.37
CA LEU A 371 25.90 9.12 2.61
C LEU A 371 25.07 10.02 1.69
N VAL A 372 24.97 9.68 0.40
CA VAL A 372 24.16 10.43 -0.58
C VAL A 372 22.69 10.39 -0.20
N GLN A 373 22.18 9.21 0.15
CA GLN A 373 20.78 9.04 0.53
C GLN A 373 20.44 9.80 1.82
N LEU A 374 21.27 9.73 2.87
CA LEU A 374 21.06 10.50 4.10
C LEU A 374 21.14 12.01 3.85
N ALA A 375 22.13 12.46 3.07
CA ALA A 375 22.31 13.88 2.74
C ALA A 375 21.12 14.46 1.96
N ALA A 376 20.45 13.67 1.12
CA ALA A 376 19.27 14.10 0.38
C ALA A 376 17.98 13.97 1.20
N VAL A 377 17.82 12.88 1.95
CA VAL A 377 16.58 12.55 2.66
C VAL A 377 16.39 13.40 3.92
N LEU A 378 17.44 13.61 4.72
CA LEU A 378 17.32 14.30 6.00
C LEU A 378 16.86 15.77 5.88
N PRO A 379 17.38 16.59 4.93
CA PRO A 379 16.89 17.95 4.73
C PRO A 379 15.43 18.00 4.30
N VAL A 380 15.02 17.08 3.40
CA VAL A 380 13.64 17.00 2.92
C VAL A 380 12.70 16.54 4.03
N LEU A 381 13.13 15.60 4.87
CA LEU A 381 12.40 15.18 6.06
C LEU A 381 12.25 16.34 7.05
N GLY A 382 13.32 17.08 7.34
CA GLY A 382 13.27 18.25 8.20
C GLY A 382 12.32 19.32 7.66
N TYR A 383 12.38 19.61 6.36
CA TYR A 383 11.49 20.57 5.71
C TYR A 383 10.03 20.13 5.77
N THR A 384 9.73 18.86 5.48
CA THR A 384 8.35 18.35 5.55
C THR A 384 7.80 18.36 6.97
N ILE A 385 8.63 18.10 7.99
CA ILE A 385 8.29 18.24 9.42
C ILE A 385 7.93 19.70 9.75
N VAL A 386 8.72 20.69 9.29
CA VAL A 386 8.41 22.12 9.46
C VAL A 386 7.08 22.48 8.80
N LEU A 387 6.81 21.94 7.62
CA LEU A 387 5.54 22.18 6.93
C LEU A 387 4.36 21.54 7.66
N GLN A 388 4.53 20.34 8.21
CA GLN A 388 3.52 19.66 9.03
C GLN A 388 3.21 20.46 10.30
N CYS A 389 4.20 21.12 10.90
CA CYS A 389 4.00 22.04 12.03
C CYS A 389 3.09 23.23 11.66
N ARG A 390 3.27 23.81 10.48
CA ARG A 390 2.49 24.97 10.02
C ARG A 390 1.06 24.59 9.64
N HIS A 391 0.88 23.42 9.03
CA HIS A 391 -0.40 22.92 8.57
C HIS A 391 -0.55 21.44 8.90
N ASN A 392 -0.99 21.16 10.12
CA ASN A 392 -1.07 19.80 10.65
C ASN A 392 -2.32 19.06 10.16
N THR A 393 -2.34 18.65 8.88
CA THR A 393 -3.45 17.91 8.27
C THR A 393 -3.02 16.50 7.85
N LEU A 394 -3.99 15.60 7.73
CA LEU A 394 -3.73 14.23 7.28
C LEU A 394 -3.21 14.20 5.85
N ARG A 395 -3.78 15.00 4.95
CA ARG A 395 -3.31 15.17 3.57
C ARG A 395 -1.83 15.54 3.53
N ARG A 396 -1.42 16.49 4.38
CA ARG A 396 -0.03 16.95 4.45
C ARG A 396 0.92 15.85 4.91
N LEU A 397 0.50 15.00 5.85
CA LEU A 397 1.29 13.87 6.33
C LEU A 397 1.52 12.83 5.22
N VAL A 398 0.47 12.47 4.47
CA VAL A 398 0.58 11.53 3.34
C VAL A 398 1.47 12.10 2.24
N LEU A 399 1.31 13.39 1.89
CA LEU A 399 2.13 14.06 0.89
C LEU A 399 3.61 14.12 1.31
N SER A 400 3.87 14.49 2.57
CA SER A 400 5.22 14.55 3.14
C SER A 400 5.90 13.18 3.05
N TYR A 401 5.18 12.12 3.40
CA TYR A 401 5.66 10.76 3.23
C TYR A 401 6.00 10.43 1.77
N GLY A 402 5.10 10.74 0.83
CA GLY A 402 5.35 10.51 -0.60
C GLY A 402 6.59 11.22 -1.12
N VAL A 403 6.80 12.48 -0.72
CA VAL A 403 7.99 13.27 -1.13
C VAL A 403 9.27 12.70 -0.53
N VAL A 404 9.29 12.42 0.77
CA VAL A 404 10.47 11.84 1.44
C VAL A 404 10.81 10.47 0.85
N LEU A 405 9.80 9.64 0.61
CA LEU A 405 9.97 8.33 0.00
C LEU A 405 10.49 8.43 -1.44
N ALA A 406 10.01 9.39 -2.23
CA ALA A 406 10.49 9.60 -3.60
C ALA A 406 11.98 9.93 -3.62
N ILE A 407 12.43 10.84 -2.74
CA ILE A 407 13.85 11.19 -2.63
C ILE A 407 14.68 10.01 -2.13
N PHE A 408 14.18 9.25 -1.16
CA PHE A 408 14.85 8.04 -0.67
C PHE A 408 15.03 7.01 -1.78
N MET A 409 13.98 6.69 -2.55
CA MET A 409 14.04 5.73 -3.65
C MET A 409 14.93 6.23 -4.79
N PHE A 410 14.82 7.50 -5.17
CA PHE A 410 15.61 8.09 -6.25
C PHE A 410 17.13 8.07 -5.97
N THR A 411 17.50 8.21 -4.70
CA THR A 411 18.90 8.20 -4.24
C THR A 411 19.38 6.82 -3.76
N GLY A 412 18.51 5.81 -3.83
CA GLY A 412 18.85 4.44 -3.45
C GLY A 412 19.74 3.73 -4.45
N ARG A 413 20.37 2.65 -4.00
CA ARG A 413 21.26 1.79 -4.82
C ARG A 413 20.55 1.12 -6.00
N PHE A 414 19.24 0.99 -5.91
CA PHE A 414 18.37 0.47 -6.96
C PHE A 414 16.98 1.10 -6.82
N MET A 415 16.30 1.25 -7.94
CA MET A 415 14.91 1.69 -7.99
C MET A 415 14.21 0.97 -9.13
N HIS A 416 13.30 0.04 -8.78
CA HIS A 416 12.57 -0.78 -9.74
C HIS A 416 11.23 -0.12 -10.15
N THR A 417 10.65 -0.60 -11.25
CA THR A 417 9.40 -0.07 -11.80
C THR A 417 8.25 -0.09 -10.77
N ASN A 418 8.12 -1.15 -9.97
CA ASN A 418 7.10 -1.23 -8.92
C ASN A 418 7.21 -0.09 -7.89
N TYR A 419 8.41 0.47 -7.67
CA TYR A 419 8.60 1.61 -6.77
C TYR A 419 7.99 2.88 -7.34
N LEU A 420 8.04 3.08 -8.66
CA LEU A 420 7.32 4.17 -9.31
C LEU A 420 5.81 3.99 -9.18
N GLY A 421 5.32 2.76 -9.37
CA GLY A 421 3.91 2.43 -9.16
C GLY A 421 3.45 2.74 -7.73
N PHE A 422 4.28 2.39 -6.74
CA PHE A 422 4.01 2.66 -5.33
C PHE A 422 4.03 4.16 -5.02
N LEU A 423 5.03 4.91 -5.52
CA LEU A 423 5.09 6.36 -5.38
C LEU A 423 3.86 7.04 -6.00
N PHE A 424 3.48 6.63 -7.20
CA PHE A 424 2.26 7.10 -7.85
C PHE A 424 1.03 6.85 -6.98
N ALA A 425 0.89 5.64 -6.43
CA ALA A 425 -0.21 5.30 -5.52
C ALA A 425 -0.24 6.22 -4.28
N ILE A 426 0.90 6.50 -3.64
CA ILE A 426 0.98 7.40 -2.48
C ILE A 426 0.65 8.85 -2.85
N LEU A 427 1.12 9.34 -4.00
CA LEU A 427 0.84 10.71 -4.45
C LEU A 427 -0.64 10.89 -4.82
N VAL A 428 -1.24 9.91 -5.49
CA VAL A 428 -2.69 9.87 -5.77
C VAL A 428 -3.47 9.81 -4.45
N LEU A 429 -3.04 8.97 -3.50
CA LEU A 429 -3.64 8.91 -2.18
C LEU A 429 -3.60 10.27 -1.48
N ALA A 430 -2.46 10.96 -1.50
CA ALA A 430 -2.32 12.30 -0.94
C ALA A 430 -3.25 13.32 -1.63
N TYR A 431 -3.34 13.28 -2.96
CA TYR A 431 -4.20 14.18 -3.74
C TYR A 431 -5.68 14.05 -3.35
N PHE A 432 -6.18 12.83 -3.24
CA PHE A 432 -7.60 12.56 -2.93
C PHE A 432 -7.92 12.59 -1.43
N THR A 433 -6.92 12.46 -0.55
CA THR A 433 -7.14 12.52 0.91
C THR A 433 -7.74 13.87 1.28
N ALA A 434 -8.81 13.84 2.07
CA ALA A 434 -9.46 15.02 2.62
C ALA A 434 -8.48 15.87 3.43
N ASP A 435 -8.62 17.19 3.36
CA ASP A 435 -7.79 18.11 4.16
C ASP A 435 -8.31 18.19 5.60
N THR A 436 -8.23 17.06 6.31
CA THR A 436 -8.71 16.93 7.69
C THR A 436 -7.63 17.42 8.65
N PRO A 437 -7.88 18.49 9.45
CA PRO A 437 -6.96 18.92 10.49
C PRO A 437 -6.82 17.82 11.53
N LEU A 438 -5.59 17.44 11.87
CA LEU A 438 -5.32 16.40 12.88
C LEU A 438 -5.61 16.90 14.31
N ASN A 439 -5.68 18.23 14.48
CA ASN A 439 -5.95 18.94 15.72
C ASN A 439 -7.44 19.19 15.97
N ALA A 440 -8.32 18.87 15.01
CA ALA A 440 -9.75 19.11 15.16
C ALA A 440 -10.29 18.33 16.38
N PRO A 441 -11.16 18.96 17.21
CA PRO A 441 -11.89 18.23 18.24
C PRO A 441 -12.58 17.01 17.61
N ARG A 442 -12.66 15.89 18.33
CA ARG A 442 -13.52 14.79 17.89
C ARG A 442 -14.91 15.39 17.64
N PRO A 443 -15.55 15.12 16.48
CA PRO A 443 -16.98 15.38 16.40
C PRO A 443 -17.58 14.62 17.57
N GLU A 444 -18.14 15.36 18.53
CA GLU A 444 -18.88 14.76 19.62
C GLU A 444 -19.85 13.80 18.94
N SER A 445 -19.80 12.52 19.36
CA SER A 445 -20.82 11.58 18.98
C SER A 445 -22.12 12.29 19.29
N THR A 446 -22.84 12.72 18.25
CA THR A 446 -24.15 13.29 18.38
C THR A 446 -24.92 12.19 19.09
N THR A 447 -25.05 12.31 20.40
CA THR A 447 -26.00 11.56 21.18
C THR A 447 -27.28 11.80 20.43
N LEU A 448 -27.76 10.76 19.74
CA LEU A 448 -29.09 10.73 19.17
C LEU A 448 -29.98 11.26 20.28
N GLY A 449 -30.44 12.50 20.11
CA GLY A 449 -31.46 13.09 20.94
C GLY A 449 -32.64 12.17 20.80
N VAL A 450 -32.81 11.31 21.79
CA VAL A 450 -34.07 10.64 22.00
C VAL A 450 -35.01 11.77 22.44
N GLU A 451 -35.59 12.46 21.47
CA GLU A 451 -36.78 13.26 21.68
C GLU A 451 -37.86 12.30 22.16
N HIS A 452 -38.04 12.21 23.48
CA HIS A 452 -39.29 11.70 24.04
C HIS A 452 -40.38 12.69 23.67
N GLY A 453 -41.07 12.38 22.56
CA GLY A 453 -42.35 12.97 22.23
C GLY A 453 -43.33 12.75 23.38
N THR A 454 -43.61 13.81 24.11
CA THR A 454 -44.69 13.84 25.10
C THR A 454 -45.88 14.49 24.42
N THR A 455 -46.69 13.68 23.74
CA THR A 455 -47.95 14.12 23.13
C THR A 455 -49.10 13.78 24.07
N LEU A 456 -49.82 14.83 24.49
CA LEU A 456 -51.21 14.92 24.93
C LEU A 456 -51.88 13.69 25.57
N MET A 457 -52.27 13.85 26.84
CA MET A 457 -53.58 13.36 27.30
C MET A 457 -54.37 14.51 27.94
N THR A 458 -55.34 14.98 27.15
CA THR A 458 -56.72 15.31 27.50
C THR A 458 -57.08 15.19 28.99
N HIS A 459 -57.43 16.29 29.64
CA HIS A 459 -58.52 16.28 30.62
C HIS A 459 -59.39 17.53 30.52
N LEU A 460 -60.66 17.22 30.33
CA LEU A 460 -61.83 18.07 30.19
C LEU A 460 -62.36 18.42 31.59
N THR A 461 -62.75 19.69 31.75
CA THR A 461 -63.91 20.18 32.53
C THR A 461 -63.84 20.22 34.08
N ILE A 462 -64.06 21.42 34.67
CA ILE A 462 -65.29 21.88 35.39
C ILE A 462 -64.94 23.02 36.36
N GLN A 463 -65.64 24.15 36.17
CA GLN A 463 -66.14 25.18 37.10
C GLN A 463 -65.39 25.52 38.41
N GLY A 464 -65.26 26.83 38.63
CA GLY A 464 -65.94 27.46 39.79
C GLY A 464 -65.04 28.10 40.84
N THR A 465 -65.18 29.43 40.92
CA THR A 465 -64.84 30.38 42.01
C THR A 465 -63.38 30.62 42.35
#